data_AF-A0A1Y4DEM7-F1
#
_entry.id   AF-A0A1Y4DEM7-F1
#
_cell.length_a   1.000
_cell.length_b   1.000
_cell.length_c   1.000
_cell.angle_alpha   90.00
_cell.angle_beta   90.00
_cell.angle_gamma   90.00
#
_symmetry.space_group_name_H-M   'P 1'
#
loop_
_entity.id
_entity.type
_entity.pdbx_description
1 polymer ?
#
loop_
_entity_poly.entity_id
_entity_poly.type
_entity_poly.pdbx_seq_one_letter_code
_entity_poly.pdbx_strand_id
1 'polypeptide(L)'
;MKKGFTLIELLVVVLIIGILAAVAMPQYTLAVEKARSAEAFETMKSLGDAMELYRLQNGGDMSAFTSSTDRWGLLDIDFPLPASGHTNAQTLGLKESKNFTYSLESPNFVRAYRGTAQGNQWTNHDYDLFLDLNGEQWSFSKKGYRLCGAVTTQGQKICRSMGTLLSGDKYLIK
;
A
#
# COMPACT_ATOMS: atom_id res chain seq x y z
N MET A 1 15.07 -38.83 42.20
CA MET A 1 16.11 -38.53 41.20
C MET A 1 15.51 -37.58 40.17
N LYS A 2 16.01 -36.34 40.04
CA LYS A 2 15.54 -35.41 39.00
C LYS A 2 16.18 -35.83 37.68
N LYS A 3 15.37 -36.21 36.68
CA LYS A 3 15.85 -36.44 35.30
C LYS A 3 16.36 -35.11 34.77
N GLY A 4 17.67 -35.02 34.51
CA GLY A 4 18.28 -33.89 33.84
C GLY A 4 18.04 -33.98 32.33
N PHE A 5 17.76 -32.83 31.70
CA PHE A 5 17.70 -32.71 30.24
C PHE A 5 19.06 -32.99 29.64
N THR A 6 19.14 -33.74 28.54
CA THR A 6 20.42 -33.99 27.86
C THR A 6 20.76 -32.83 26.92
N LEU A 7 22.06 -32.52 26.79
CA LEU A 7 22.53 -31.49 25.86
C LEU A 7 22.19 -31.84 24.40
N ILE A 8 22.18 -33.13 24.06
CA ILE A 8 21.84 -33.60 22.72
C ILE A 8 20.35 -33.42 22.39
N GLU A 9 19.45 -33.61 23.37
CA GLU A 9 18.02 -33.32 23.19
C GLU A 9 17.80 -31.84 22.85
N LEU A 10 18.46 -30.93 23.58
CA LEU A 10 18.33 -29.50 23.28
C LEU A 10 18.94 -29.14 21.92
N LEU A 11 20.04 -29.77 21.52
CA LEU A 11 20.70 -29.51 20.24
C LEU A 11 19.81 -29.89 19.05
N VAL A 12 19.18 -31.07 19.09
CA VAL A 12 18.27 -31.50 18.00
C VAL A 12 17.03 -30.61 17.93
N VAL A 13 16.50 -30.17 19.07
CA VAL A 13 15.32 -29.29 19.10
C VAL A 13 15.62 -27.94 18.44
N VAL A 14 16.74 -27.29 18.79
CA VAL A 14 17.09 -26.00 18.17
C VAL A 14 17.41 -26.14 16.67
N LEU A 15 17.97 -27.29 16.26
CA LEU A 15 18.20 -27.60 14.84
C LEU A 15 16.88 -27.70 14.06
N ILE A 16 15.89 -28.43 14.57
CA ILE A 16 14.58 -28.56 13.93
C ILE A 16 13.86 -27.20 13.86
N ILE A 17 13.86 -26.43 14.96
CA ILE A 17 13.27 -25.09 15.00
C ILE A 17 13.96 -24.16 13.98
N GLY A 18 15.29 -24.24 13.84
CA GLY A 18 16.05 -23.46 12.86
C GLY A 18 15.63 -23.73 11.42
N ILE A 19 15.43 -24.99 11.04
CA ILE A 19 14.98 -25.38 9.69
C ILE A 19 13.55 -24.87 9.44
N LEU A 20 12.65 -25.05 10.40
CA LEU A 20 11.26 -24.60 10.27
C LEU A 20 11.18 -23.07 10.14
N ALA A 21 11.97 -22.33 10.93
CA ALA A 21 12.00 -20.87 10.88
C ALA A 21 12.51 -20.35 9.52
N ALA A 22 13.53 -20.99 8.94
CA ALA A 22 14.09 -20.58 7.65
C ALA A 22 13.07 -20.66 6.50
N VAL A 23 12.22 -21.69 6.49
CA VAL A 23 11.17 -21.86 5.47
C VAL A 23 9.96 -20.97 5.76
N ALA A 24 9.59 -20.80 7.03
CA ALA A 24 8.39 -20.05 7.42
C ALA A 24 8.54 -18.53 7.27
N MET A 25 9.73 -17.98 7.53
CA MET A 25 9.97 -16.54 7.54
C MET A 25 9.59 -15.81 6.23
N PRO A 26 10.01 -16.25 5.02
CA PRO A 26 9.64 -15.56 3.78
C PRO A 26 8.14 -15.63 3.46
N GLN A 27 7.46 -16.71 3.87
CA GLN A 27 6.01 -16.83 3.69
C GLN A 27 5.25 -15.90 4.65
N TYR A 28 5.74 -15.79 5.89
CA TYR A 28 5.17 -14.89 6.88
C TYR A 28 5.24 -13.42 6.45
N THR A 29 6.38 -12.97 5.93
CA THR A 29 6.52 -11.57 5.47
C THR A 29 5.57 -11.26 4.31
N LEU A 30 5.43 -12.17 3.33
CA LEU A 30 4.46 -12.01 2.25
C LEU A 30 3.01 -11.96 2.75
N ALA A 31 2.65 -12.81 3.70
CA ALA A 31 1.31 -12.83 4.29
C ALA A 31 0.98 -11.52 5.02
N VAL A 32 1.94 -11.00 5.79
CA VAL A 32 1.81 -9.70 6.48
C VAL A 32 1.65 -8.56 5.46
N GLU A 33 2.45 -8.57 4.39
CA GLU A 33 2.34 -7.55 3.34
C GLU A 33 0.99 -7.57 2.63
N LYS A 34 0.46 -8.76 2.34
CA LYS A 34 -0.87 -8.91 1.75
C LYS A 34 -1.99 -8.44 2.69
N ALA A 35 -1.86 -8.65 4.00
CA ALA A 35 -2.82 -8.13 4.96
C ALA A 35 -2.79 -6.59 5.03
N ARG A 36 -1.58 -6.02 5.03
CA ARG A 36 -1.39 -4.56 5.01
C ARG A 36 -1.91 -3.93 3.72
N SER A 37 -1.69 -4.55 2.57
CA SER A 37 -2.21 -4.03 1.29
C SER A 37 -3.73 -4.11 1.22
N ALA A 38 -4.36 -5.14 1.80
CA ALA A 38 -5.81 -5.21 1.91
C ALA A 38 -6.37 -4.06 2.77
N GLU A 39 -5.76 -3.77 3.92
CA GLU A 39 -6.10 -2.59 4.75
C GLU A 39 -5.94 -1.28 3.97
N ALA A 40 -4.87 -1.16 3.18
CA ALA A 40 -4.66 0.01 2.33
C ALA A 40 -5.74 0.14 1.25
N PHE A 41 -6.18 -0.95 0.63
CA PHE A 41 -7.27 -0.90 -0.36
C PHE A 41 -8.60 -0.46 0.25
N GLU A 42 -8.92 -0.87 1.48
CA GLU A 42 -10.12 -0.39 2.18
C GLU A 42 -10.04 1.12 2.43
N THR A 43 -8.87 1.58 2.87
CA THR A 43 -8.62 3.01 3.05
C THR A 43 -8.76 3.77 1.73
N MET A 44 -8.11 3.28 0.66
CA MET A 44 -8.18 3.88 -0.67
C MET A 44 -9.60 3.88 -1.22
N LYS A 45 -10.41 2.87 -0.88
CA LYS A 45 -11.83 2.84 -1.24
C LYS A 45 -12.59 3.99 -0.60
N SER A 46 -12.40 4.23 0.71
CA SER A 46 -13.02 5.38 1.38
C SER A 46 -12.58 6.70 0.75
N LEU A 47 -11.30 6.83 0.35
CA LEU A 47 -10.80 8.00 -0.37
C LEU A 47 -11.46 8.15 -1.75
N GLY A 48 -11.59 7.06 -2.50
CA GLY A 48 -12.26 7.06 -3.81
C GLY A 48 -13.73 7.44 -3.72
N ASP A 49 -14.44 6.94 -2.70
CA ASP A 49 -15.84 7.27 -2.45
C ASP A 49 -16.00 8.77 -2.12
N ALA A 50 -15.10 9.35 -1.31
CA ALA A 50 -15.09 10.78 -1.01
C ALA A 50 -14.77 11.66 -2.23
N MET A 51 -13.82 11.23 -3.08
CA MET A 51 -13.52 11.91 -4.33
C MET A 51 -14.70 11.91 -5.30
N GLU A 52 -15.42 10.80 -5.40
CA GLU A 52 -16.63 10.72 -6.23
C GLU A 52 -17.74 11.63 -5.68
N LEU A 53 -17.91 11.69 -4.35
CA LEU A 53 -18.84 12.63 -3.72
C LEU A 53 -18.50 14.10 -4.03
N TYR A 54 -17.22 14.47 -3.90
CA TYR A 54 -16.75 15.81 -4.26
C TYR A 54 -17.01 16.11 -5.74
N ARG A 55 -16.75 15.14 -6.63
CA ARG A 55 -17.01 15.27 -8.06
C ARG A 55 -18.49 15.50 -8.36
N LEU A 56 -19.39 14.77 -7.67
CA LEU A 56 -20.83 14.93 -7.81
C LEU A 56 -21.32 16.29 -7.31
N GLN A 57 -20.78 16.78 -6.19
CA GLN A 57 -21.12 18.10 -5.63
C GLN A 57 -20.74 19.26 -6.56
N ASN A 58 -19.65 19.11 -7.31
CA ASN A 58 -19.14 20.12 -8.23
C ASN A 58 -19.56 19.88 -9.70
N GLY A 59 -20.59 19.05 -9.94
CA GLY A 59 -21.12 18.82 -11.29
C GLY A 59 -20.13 18.17 -12.26
N GLY A 60 -19.14 17.44 -11.75
CA GLY A 60 -18.07 16.84 -12.53
C GLY A 60 -16.78 17.66 -12.60
N ASP A 61 -16.78 18.91 -12.15
CA ASP A 61 -15.60 19.77 -12.17
C ASP A 61 -14.62 19.41 -11.04
N MET A 62 -13.40 19.03 -11.43
CA MET A 62 -12.30 18.72 -10.52
C MET A 62 -11.17 19.77 -10.58
N SER A 63 -11.37 20.90 -11.26
CA SER A 63 -10.36 21.94 -11.44
C SER A 63 -9.84 22.49 -10.10
N ALA A 64 -10.74 22.78 -9.16
CA ALA A 64 -10.41 23.20 -7.80
C ALA A 64 -9.64 22.12 -7.03
N PHE A 65 -10.02 20.85 -7.17
CA PHE A 65 -9.28 19.74 -6.60
C PHE A 65 -7.86 19.63 -7.18
N THR A 66 -7.69 19.82 -8.49
CA THR A 66 -6.37 19.72 -9.15
C THR A 66 -5.43 20.88 -8.84
N SER A 67 -5.98 22.04 -8.51
CA SER A 67 -5.22 23.27 -8.22
C SER A 67 -4.99 23.50 -6.73
N SER A 68 -5.69 22.78 -5.85
CA SER A 68 -5.53 22.90 -4.40
C SER A 68 -4.26 22.23 -3.89
N THR A 69 -3.58 22.91 -2.96
CA THR A 69 -2.50 22.33 -2.16
C THR A 69 -3.03 21.51 -0.99
N ASP A 70 -4.26 21.77 -0.52
CA ASP A 70 -4.94 21.03 0.54
C ASP A 70 -6.11 20.20 -0.02
N ARG A 71 -5.75 19.14 -0.75
CA ARG A 71 -6.72 18.20 -1.33
C ARG A 71 -7.46 17.37 -0.29
N TRP A 72 -6.84 17.16 0.87
CA TRP A 72 -7.43 16.38 1.95
C TRP A 72 -8.53 17.15 2.66
N GLY A 73 -8.30 18.45 2.91
CA GLY A 73 -9.31 19.35 3.46
C GLY A 73 -10.52 19.48 2.53
N LEU A 74 -10.33 19.50 1.21
CA LEU A 74 -11.44 19.52 0.24
C LEU A 74 -12.33 18.28 0.31
N LEU A 75 -11.78 17.13 0.71
CA LEU A 75 -12.54 15.88 0.85
C LEU A 75 -13.08 15.66 2.27
N ASP A 76 -12.74 16.54 3.22
CA ASP A 76 -13.05 16.39 4.65
C ASP A 76 -12.59 15.04 5.23
N ILE A 77 -11.38 14.61 4.85
CA ILE A 77 -10.78 13.36 5.32
C ILE A 77 -9.58 13.66 6.20
N ASP A 78 -9.62 13.12 7.42
CA ASP A 78 -8.47 13.13 8.30
C ASP A 78 -7.99 11.72 8.67
N PHE A 79 -6.68 11.60 8.87
CA PHE A 79 -6.02 10.35 9.23
C PHE A 79 -5.43 10.50 10.63
N PRO A 80 -5.67 9.55 11.53
CA PRO A 80 -4.95 9.50 12.79
C PRO A 80 -3.48 9.20 12.48
N LEU A 81 -2.64 10.24 12.50
CA LEU A 81 -1.20 10.10 12.30
C LEU A 81 -0.62 9.26 13.45
N PRO A 82 0.13 8.19 13.19
CA PRO A 82 0.97 7.61 14.22
C PRO A 82 2.03 8.65 14.61
N ALA A 83 2.11 8.94 15.91
CA ALA A 83 3.12 9.84 16.45
C ALA A 83 4.53 9.33 16.08
N SER A 84 5.34 10.22 15.51
CA SER A 84 6.76 10.08 15.14
C SER A 84 7.09 9.22 13.91
N GLY A 85 7.66 9.87 12.88
CA GLY A 85 8.37 9.16 11.83
C GLY A 85 8.76 9.98 10.60
N HIS A 86 7.87 10.84 10.11
CA HIS A 86 8.06 11.38 8.76
C HIS A 86 7.69 12.85 8.67
N THR A 87 8.66 13.65 8.23
CA THR A 87 8.56 15.10 8.10
C THR A 87 7.96 15.44 6.74
N ASN A 88 6.77 16.05 6.79
CA ASN A 88 6.29 17.06 5.85
C ASN A 88 5.84 16.53 4.46
N ALA A 89 4.77 15.73 4.44
CA ALA A 89 4.09 15.33 3.21
C ALA A 89 2.90 16.25 2.83
N GLN A 90 2.73 17.41 3.48
CA GLN A 90 1.56 18.27 3.28
C GLN A 90 1.51 18.99 1.91
N THR A 91 2.59 19.02 1.14
CA THR A 91 2.71 19.96 0.01
C THR A 91 2.05 19.49 -1.30
N LEU A 92 1.60 18.23 -1.44
CA LEU A 92 1.12 17.71 -2.73
C LEU A 92 -0.05 16.70 -2.62
N GLY A 93 -0.82 16.72 -1.53
CA GLY A 93 -1.90 15.74 -1.34
C GLY A 93 -1.38 14.37 -0.92
N LEU A 94 -0.30 14.31 -0.14
CA LEU A 94 0.21 13.10 0.48
C LEU A 94 -0.22 13.04 1.95
N LYS A 95 -0.65 11.87 2.43
CA LYS A 95 -0.87 11.60 3.85
C LYS A 95 -0.34 10.22 4.22
N GLU A 96 0.32 10.15 5.36
CA GLU A 96 0.98 8.92 5.79
C GLU A 96 0.18 8.23 6.88
N SER A 97 0.16 6.90 6.80
CA SER A 97 -0.32 6.01 7.84
C SER A 97 0.84 5.18 8.39
N LYS A 98 0.54 4.25 9.30
CA LYS A 98 1.54 3.34 9.87
C LYS A 98 2.29 2.50 8.81
N ASN A 99 1.62 2.12 7.72
CA ASN A 99 2.14 1.13 6.77
C ASN A 99 2.31 1.67 5.34
N PHE A 100 1.55 2.70 4.97
CA PHE A 100 1.49 3.26 3.62
C PHE A 100 1.39 4.77 3.63
N THR A 101 1.90 5.39 2.58
CA THR A 101 1.61 6.78 2.25
C THR A 101 0.62 6.82 1.09
N TYR A 102 -0.44 7.59 1.26
CA TYR A 102 -1.51 7.79 0.29
C TYR A 102 -1.29 9.09 -0.46
N SER A 103 -1.58 9.09 -1.76
CA SER A 103 -1.50 10.25 -2.64
C SER A 103 -2.82 10.48 -3.38
N LEU A 104 -3.21 11.75 -3.43
CA LEU A 104 -4.36 12.29 -4.14
C LEU A 104 -3.95 13.20 -5.32
N GLU A 105 -2.86 12.87 -6.00
CA GLU A 105 -2.31 13.68 -7.10
C GLU A 105 -3.23 13.86 -8.30
N SER A 106 -4.12 12.91 -8.53
CA SER A 106 -5.00 12.86 -9.70
C SER A 106 -6.45 12.67 -9.27
N PRO A 107 -7.42 13.29 -9.96
CA PRO A 107 -8.84 13.00 -9.73
C PRO A 107 -9.25 11.60 -10.20
N ASN A 108 -8.41 10.91 -10.98
CA ASN A 108 -8.77 9.66 -11.65
C ASN A 108 -8.36 8.39 -10.89
N PHE A 109 -7.46 8.50 -9.92
CA PHE A 109 -7.03 7.36 -9.12
C PHE A 109 -6.57 7.79 -7.74
N VAL A 110 -6.69 6.87 -6.80
CA VAL A 110 -6.01 6.95 -5.51
C VAL A 110 -4.77 6.07 -5.58
N ARG A 111 -3.63 6.56 -5.08
CA ARG A 111 -2.40 5.77 -4.97
C ARG A 111 -2.04 5.59 -3.49
N ALA A 112 -1.58 4.40 -3.13
CA ALA A 112 -0.90 4.14 -1.87
C ALA A 112 0.43 3.47 -2.17
N TYR A 113 1.47 3.77 -1.42
CA TYR A 113 2.78 3.14 -1.63
C TYR A 113 3.46 2.80 -0.32
N ARG A 114 4.29 1.75 -0.39
CA ARG A 114 5.01 1.22 0.76
C ARG A 114 6.47 1.66 0.72
N GLY A 115 6.79 2.70 1.48
CA GLY A 115 8.12 3.30 1.56
C GLY A 115 8.14 4.51 2.49
N THR A 116 9.31 5.13 2.65
CA THR A 116 9.44 6.39 3.41
C THR A 116 9.49 7.56 2.44
N ALA A 117 8.63 8.57 2.60
CA ALA A 117 8.75 9.80 1.82
C ALA A 117 9.98 10.61 2.30
N GLN A 118 10.82 11.07 1.36
CA GLN A 118 11.85 12.06 1.61
C GLN A 118 11.54 13.31 0.77
N GLY A 119 10.80 14.26 1.35
CA GLY A 119 10.35 15.48 0.66
C GLY A 119 9.38 15.20 -0.49
N ASN A 120 9.40 16.05 -1.54
CA ASN A 120 8.52 15.93 -2.73
C ASN A 120 8.96 14.81 -3.71
N GLN A 121 9.79 13.85 -3.28
CA GLN A 121 10.45 12.90 -4.17
C GLN A 121 10.28 11.44 -3.71
N TRP A 122 10.13 10.58 -4.72
CA TRP A 122 9.60 9.23 -4.70
C TRP A 122 10.66 8.14 -4.59
N THR A 123 11.65 8.30 -3.72
CA THR A 123 12.94 7.65 -3.99
C THR A 123 13.11 6.23 -3.46
N ASN A 124 12.30 5.75 -2.50
CA ASN A 124 12.46 4.40 -1.93
C ASN A 124 11.12 3.75 -1.54
N HIS A 125 10.48 3.04 -2.47
CA HIS A 125 9.30 2.20 -2.20
C HIS A 125 9.39 0.88 -2.99
N ASP A 126 8.88 -0.20 -2.40
CA ASP A 126 8.95 -1.54 -3.01
C ASP A 126 7.87 -1.74 -4.09
N TYR A 127 6.66 -1.28 -3.77
CA TYR A 127 5.49 -1.39 -4.64
C TYR A 127 4.49 -0.28 -4.35
N ASP A 128 3.67 -0.03 -5.37
CA ASP A 128 2.52 0.86 -5.37
C ASP A 128 1.22 0.07 -5.44
N LEU A 129 0.19 0.60 -4.82
CA LEU A 129 -1.19 0.21 -4.98
C LEU A 129 -1.94 1.36 -5.64
N PHE A 130 -2.81 1.03 -6.60
CA PHE A 130 -3.66 1.99 -7.27
C PHE A 130 -5.10 1.52 -7.20
N LEU A 131 -6.01 2.45 -6.96
CA LEU A 131 -7.44 2.29 -7.13
C LEU A 131 -7.87 3.23 -8.23
N ASP A 132 -8.26 2.68 -9.38
CA ASP A 132 -8.74 3.47 -10.50
C ASP A 132 -10.20 3.88 -10.26
N LEU A 133 -10.47 5.18 -10.28
CA LEU A 133 -11.80 5.74 -10.01
C LEU A 133 -12.62 5.93 -11.27
N ASN A 134 -11.97 6.09 -12.43
CA ASN A 134 -12.64 6.48 -13.68
C ASN A 134 -12.46 5.45 -14.82
N GLY A 135 -11.50 4.54 -14.69
CA GLY A 135 -11.18 3.50 -15.68
C GLY A 135 -10.38 4.00 -16.87
N GLU A 136 -9.86 5.23 -16.80
CA GLU A 136 -9.19 5.90 -17.92
C GLU A 136 -7.70 6.12 -17.63
N GLN A 137 -7.21 5.72 -16.46
CA GLN A 137 -5.83 6.00 -16.06
C GLN A 137 -4.81 5.20 -16.88
N TRP A 138 -5.15 3.96 -17.26
CA TRP A 138 -4.35 3.11 -18.14
C TRP A 138 -5.24 2.41 -19.15
N SER A 139 -4.72 2.13 -20.36
CA SER A 139 -5.49 1.55 -21.48
C SER A 139 -6.16 0.20 -21.17
N PHE A 140 -5.69 -0.53 -20.16
CA PHE A 140 -6.23 -1.82 -19.73
C PHE A 140 -7.08 -1.75 -18.46
N SER A 141 -7.13 -0.58 -17.82
CA SER A 141 -7.81 -0.40 -16.54
C SER A 141 -9.32 -0.19 -16.75
N LYS A 142 -10.11 -0.47 -15.73
CA LYS A 142 -11.54 -0.12 -15.67
C LYS A 142 -11.84 0.51 -14.32
N LYS A 143 -12.93 1.28 -14.24
CA LYS A 143 -13.38 1.89 -12.99
C LYS A 143 -13.51 0.82 -11.89
N GLY A 144 -12.93 1.11 -10.72
CA GLY A 144 -12.87 0.22 -9.57
C GLY A 144 -11.74 -0.81 -9.60
N TYR A 145 -10.89 -0.83 -10.63
CA TYR A 145 -9.76 -1.76 -10.65
C TYR A 145 -8.75 -1.42 -9.55
N ARG A 146 -8.38 -2.47 -8.81
CA ARG A 146 -7.29 -2.45 -7.84
C ARG A 146 -6.03 -2.98 -8.51
N LEU A 147 -4.98 -2.18 -8.57
CA LEU A 147 -3.75 -2.54 -9.24
C LEU A 147 -2.58 -2.50 -8.27
N CYS A 148 -1.61 -3.39 -8.45
CA CYS A 148 -0.31 -3.33 -7.79
C CYS A 148 0.77 -3.09 -8.84
N GLY A 149 1.58 -2.05 -8.67
CA GLY A 149 2.74 -1.75 -9.49
C GLY A 149 4.02 -2.06 -8.73
N ALA A 150 4.83 -2.98 -9.23
CA ALA A 150 6.11 -3.29 -8.60
C ALA A 150 7.21 -2.32 -9.06
N VAL A 151 8.08 -1.91 -8.14
CA VAL A 151 9.26 -1.08 -8.42
C VAL A 151 10.54 -1.87 -8.18
N THR A 152 10.57 -2.67 -7.12
CA THR A 152 11.71 -3.55 -6.78
C THR A 152 11.40 -5.01 -7.12
N THR A 153 12.44 -5.85 -7.17
CA THR A 153 12.28 -7.31 -7.30
C THR A 153 11.54 -7.93 -6.12
N GLN A 154 11.68 -7.33 -4.93
CA GLN A 154 10.88 -7.66 -3.75
C GLN A 154 9.40 -7.32 -3.98
N GLY A 155 9.10 -6.11 -4.48
CA GLY A 155 7.76 -5.67 -4.84
C GLY A 155 7.10 -6.56 -5.91
N GLN A 156 7.85 -7.04 -6.90
CA GLN A 156 7.33 -7.96 -7.92
C GLN A 156 6.81 -9.27 -7.29
N LYS A 157 7.53 -9.83 -6.31
CA LYS A 157 7.07 -11.02 -5.57
C LYS A 157 5.79 -10.74 -4.81
N ILE A 158 5.70 -9.58 -4.17
CA ILE A 158 4.52 -9.16 -3.40
C ILE A 158 3.32 -8.97 -4.34
N CYS A 159 3.43 -8.15 -5.40
CA CYS A 159 2.33 -7.93 -6.34
C CYS A 159 1.86 -9.22 -7.02
N ARG A 160 2.79 -10.10 -7.42
CA ARG A 160 2.46 -11.40 -8.01
C ARG A 160 1.72 -12.32 -7.03
N SER A 161 2.00 -12.24 -5.73
CA SER A 161 1.30 -13.04 -4.71
C SER A 161 -0.16 -12.58 -4.46
N MET A 162 -0.49 -11.35 -4.86
CA MET A 162 -1.80 -10.75 -4.64
C MET A 162 -2.70 -10.81 -5.87
N GLY A 163 -2.13 -10.86 -7.08
CA GLY A 163 -2.90 -10.65 -8.29
C GLY A 163 -2.31 -11.25 -9.56
N THR A 164 -3.01 -11.04 -10.67
CA THR A 164 -2.61 -11.53 -11.99
C THR A 164 -1.93 -10.42 -12.79
N LEU A 165 -0.86 -10.74 -13.50
CA LEU A 165 -0.19 -9.79 -14.39
C LEU A 165 -1.16 -9.28 -15.46
N LEU A 166 -1.25 -7.96 -15.62
CA LEU A 166 -2.00 -7.34 -16.72
C LEU A 166 -1.07 -6.86 -17.84
N SER A 167 -0.12 -5.99 -17.49
CA SER A 167 0.75 -5.34 -18.47
C SER A 167 1.99 -4.77 -17.79
N GLY A 168 3.18 -5.01 -18.34
CA GLY A 168 4.44 -4.55 -17.77
C GLY A 168 4.62 -5.05 -16.33
N ASP A 169 4.76 -4.14 -15.37
CA ASP A 169 4.87 -4.44 -13.93
C ASP A 169 3.56 -4.19 -13.15
N LYS A 170 2.42 -4.13 -13.84
CA LYS A 170 1.10 -3.89 -13.24
C LYS A 170 0.30 -5.19 -13.11
N TYR A 171 -0.19 -5.45 -11.90
CA TYR A 171 -0.94 -6.65 -11.52
C TYR A 171 -2.36 -6.27 -11.10
N LEU A 172 -3.37 -6.96 -11.62
CA LEU A 172 -4.76 -6.83 -11.17
C LEU A 172 -4.95 -7.58 -9.85
N ILE A 173 -5.36 -6.85 -8.82
CA ILE A 173 -5.68 -7.40 -7.52
C ILE A 173 -7.18 -7.71 -7.49
N LYS A 174 -7.51 -8.97 -7.18
CA LYS A 174 -8.89 -9.44 -7.08
C LYS A 174 -9.52 -9.06 -5.76
#